data_AF-A0A1H4G3Y2-F1
#
_entry.id   AF-A0A1H4G3Y2-F1
#
_cell.length_a   1.000
_cell.length_b   1.000
_cell.length_c   1.000
_cell.angle_alpha   90.00
_cell.angle_beta   90.00
_cell.angle_gamma   90.00
#
_symmetry.space_group_name_H-M   'P 1'
#
loop_
_entity.id
_entity.type
_entity.pdbx_description
1 polymer ?
#
loop_
_entity_poly.entity_id
_entity_poly.type
_entity_poly.pdbx_seq_one_letter_code
_entity_poly.pdbx_strand_id
1 'polypeptide(L)'
;MELLIALVISLTIVVVTRYAVPRWKLKKIEQPVVIDERFCVIDIRDYISAHRSPYPGAENIPLSYLPRALKEHFDCPKDVLVISDDFRGARIAANIFRKKRKKNIYYVTAA
;
A
#
# COMPACT_ATOMS: atom_id res chain seq x y z
N MET A 1 5.21 30.85 -29.65
CA MET A 1 5.58 29.48 -29.24
C MET A 1 5.80 29.38 -27.74
N GLU A 2 6.57 30.29 -27.13
CA GLU A 2 6.82 30.31 -25.68
C GLU A 2 5.56 30.22 -24.79
N LEU A 3 4.50 30.97 -25.12
CA LEU A 3 3.25 30.98 -24.34
C LEU A 3 2.50 29.65 -24.39
N LEU A 4 2.53 28.96 -25.54
CA LEU A 4 1.94 27.61 -25.70
C LEU A 4 2.75 26.57 -24.91
N ILE A 5 4.08 26.67 -24.94
CA ILE A 5 4.97 25.77 -24.20
C ILE A 5 4.73 25.93 -22.69
N ALA A 6 4.66 27.16 -22.19
CA ALA A 6 4.37 27.44 -20.78
C ALA A 6 3.02 26.87 -20.33
N LEU A 7 2.00 26.98 -21.18
CA LEU A 7 0.66 26.47 -20.89
C LEU A 7 0.64 24.94 -20.82
N VAL A 8 1.31 24.25 -21.75
CA VAL A 8 1.46 22.79 -21.73
C VAL A 8 2.23 22.34 -20.48
N ILE A 9 3.35 22.97 -20.14
CA ILE A 9 4.12 22.65 -18.93
C ILE A 9 3.26 22.80 -17.68
N SER A 10 2.53 23.91 -17.55
CA SER A 10 1.66 24.16 -16.39
C SER A 10 0.57 23.09 -16.25
N LEU A 11 -0.06 22.70 -17.36
CA LEU A 11 -1.09 21.66 -17.38
C LEU A 11 -0.50 20.30 -16.99
N THR A 12 0.70 19.99 -17.49
CA THR A 12 1.39 18.74 -17.18
C THR A 12 1.74 18.66 -15.70
N ILE A 13 2.24 19.75 -15.11
CA ILE A 13 2.54 19.84 -13.68
C ILE A 13 1.26 19.63 -12.86
N VAL A 14 0.15 20.29 -13.22
CA VAL A 14 -1.14 20.14 -12.52
C VAL A 14 -1.62 18.69 -12.60
N VAL A 15 -1.56 18.06 -13.77
CA VAL A 15 -1.99 16.67 -13.96
C VAL A 15 -1.14 15.71 -13.14
N VAL A 16 0.19 15.85 -13.20
CA VAL A 16 1.12 14.97 -12.46
C VAL A 16 0.93 15.13 -10.95
N THR A 17 0.87 16.36 -10.46
CA THR A 17 0.76 16.64 -9.01
C THR A 17 -0.61 16.26 -8.43
N ARG A 18 -1.70 16.45 -9.19
CA ARG A 18 -3.06 16.10 -8.73
C ARG A 18 -3.39 14.61 -8.87
N TYR A 19 -2.90 13.95 -9.91
CA TYR A 19 -3.37 12.59 -10.24
C TYR A 19 -2.31 11.48 -10.11
N ALA A 20 -1.03 11.77 -10.35
CA ALA A 20 0.04 10.77 -10.34
C ALA A 20 0.75 10.68 -8.97
N VAL A 21 1.20 11.82 -8.43
CA VAL A 21 1.94 11.87 -7.15
C VAL A 21 1.16 11.27 -5.97
N PRO A 22 -0.14 11.56 -5.76
CA PRO A 22 -0.88 11.01 -4.62
C PRO A 22 -1.04 9.49 -4.70
N ARG A 23 -1.09 8.93 -5.92
CA ARG A 23 -1.13 7.49 -6.13
C ARG A 23 0.20 6.80 -5.87
N TRP A 24 1.31 7.53 -5.88
CA TRP A 24 2.64 6.97 -5.60
C TRP A 24 3.05 7.09 -4.15
N LYS A 25 2.62 8.16 -3.46
CA LYS A 25 2.93 8.36 -2.04
C LYS A 25 2.25 7.27 -1.19
N LEU A 26 3.07 6.37 -0.62
CA LEU A 26 2.63 5.38 0.35
C LEU A 26 2.56 6.05 1.73
N LYS A 27 1.40 6.02 2.37
CA LYS A 27 1.18 6.69 3.65
C LYS A 27 1.61 5.77 4.80
N LYS A 28 2.58 6.23 5.61
CA LYS A 28 2.95 5.55 6.86
C LYS A 28 1.92 5.85 7.93
N ILE A 29 1.60 4.87 8.77
CA ILE A 29 0.88 5.09 10.02
C ILE A 29 1.86 4.80 11.17
N GLU A 30 1.97 5.72 12.13
CA GLU A 30 3.00 5.64 13.19
C GLU A 30 2.54 4.90 14.44
N GLN A 31 1.24 4.76 14.65
CA GLN A 31 0.70 4.07 15.82
C GLN A 31 0.24 2.67 15.43
N PRO A 32 0.31 1.69 16.36
CA PRO A 32 -0.48 0.47 16.22
C PRO A 32 -1.92 0.94 16.16
N VAL A 33 -2.46 1.00 14.94
CA VAL A 33 -3.84 1.36 14.72
C VAL A 33 -4.61 0.34 15.54
N VAL A 34 -5.24 0.80 16.63
CA VAL A 34 -6.32 0.06 17.30
C VAL A 34 -7.13 -0.52 16.17
N ILE A 35 -7.09 -1.85 15.99
CA ILE A 35 -7.51 -2.57 14.78
C ILE A 35 -8.82 -1.94 14.33
N ASP A 36 -8.69 -0.99 13.42
CA ASP A 36 -9.81 -0.13 13.12
C ASP A 36 -10.58 -0.96 12.12
N GLU A 37 -11.85 -1.20 12.38
CA GLU A 37 -12.71 -1.92 11.46
C GLU A 37 -12.74 -1.26 10.06
N ARG A 38 -12.13 -0.08 9.88
CA ARG A 38 -11.85 0.54 8.58
C ARG A 38 -10.77 -0.12 7.73
N PHE A 39 -9.95 -1.04 8.25
CA PHE A 39 -8.84 -1.66 7.49
C PHE A 39 -8.94 -3.17 7.37
N CYS A 40 -8.41 -3.70 6.27
CA CYS A 40 -7.89 -5.05 6.21
C CYS A 40 -6.39 -5.00 6.49
N VAL A 41 -6.00 -5.68 7.56
CA VAL A 41 -4.62 -5.70 8.02
C VAL A 41 -3.94 -6.93 7.42
N ILE A 42 -2.91 -6.71 6.62
CA ILE A 42 -2.18 -7.76 5.90
C ILE A 42 -0.72 -7.71 6.30
N ASP A 43 -0.24 -8.79 6.89
CA ASP A 43 1.16 -8.94 7.24
C ASP A 43 1.91 -9.60 6.09
N ILE A 44 2.80 -8.85 5.44
CA ILE A 44 3.55 -9.33 4.26
C ILE A 44 4.92 -9.91 4.61
N ARG A 45 5.26 -9.98 5.90
CA ARG A 45 6.49 -10.62 6.36
C ARG A 45 6.46 -12.11 6.10
N ASP A 46 7.63 -12.74 6.13
CA ASP A 46 7.71 -14.20 6.07
C ASP A 46 6.98 -14.84 7.25
N TYR A 47 6.55 -16.09 7.07
CA TYR A 47 5.78 -16.83 8.06
C TYR A 47 6.50 -16.92 9.42
N ILE A 48 7.83 -17.01 9.46
CA ILE A 48 8.59 -17.17 10.71
C ILE A 48 8.52 -15.87 11.50
N SER A 49 8.79 -14.74 10.85
CA SER A 49 8.74 -13.41 11.46
C SER A 49 7.34 -13.05 11.94
N ALA A 50 6.32 -13.29 11.10
CA ALA A 50 4.92 -13.05 11.44
C ALA A 50 4.43 -13.99 12.56
N HIS A 51 4.90 -15.23 12.62
CA HIS A 51 4.51 -16.16 13.69
C HIS A 51 5.17 -15.83 15.04
N ARG A 52 6.44 -15.38 15.02
CA ARG A 52 7.17 -15.02 16.25
C ARG A 52 6.65 -13.73 16.90
N SER A 53 6.24 -12.77 16.08
CA SER A 53 5.72 -11.48 16.53
C SER A 53 4.45 -11.14 15.75
N PRO A 54 3.32 -11.83 16.02
CA PRO A 54 2.11 -11.66 15.24
C PRO A 54 1.52 -10.26 15.43
N TYR A 55 1.11 -9.65 14.32
CA TYR A 55 0.39 -8.40 14.39
C TYR A 55 -1.11 -8.67 14.64
N PRO A 56 -1.72 -8.11 15.70
CA PRO A 56 -3.11 -8.38 16.05
C PRO A 56 -4.08 -8.09 14.90
N GLY A 57 -4.95 -9.06 14.58
CA GLY A 57 -5.95 -8.95 13.51
C GLY A 57 -5.39 -8.94 12.08
N ALA A 58 -4.10 -9.20 11.91
CA ALA A 58 -3.49 -9.30 10.59
C ALA A 58 -3.61 -10.72 10.02
N GLU A 59 -3.96 -10.80 8.73
CA GLU A 59 -3.79 -12.01 7.95
C GLU A 59 -2.36 -12.02 7.39
N ASN A 60 -1.58 -13.07 7.68
CA ASN A 60 -0.24 -13.19 7.12
C ASN A 60 -0.30 -13.74 5.69
N ILE A 61 0.11 -12.90 4.73
CA ILE A 61 0.26 -13.23 3.32
C ILE A 61 1.64 -12.74 2.90
N PRO A 62 2.69 -13.59 2.99
CA PRO A 62 4.04 -13.15 2.69
C PRO A 62 4.13 -12.52 1.30
N LEU A 63 5.01 -11.53 1.15
CA LEU A 63 5.10 -10.71 -0.07
C LEU A 63 5.21 -11.55 -1.36
N SER A 64 5.90 -12.68 -1.31
CA SER A 64 6.05 -13.62 -2.43
C SER A 64 4.74 -14.29 -2.86
N TYR A 65 3.82 -14.53 -1.93
CA TYR A 65 2.52 -15.16 -2.17
C TYR A 65 1.41 -14.14 -2.46
N LEU A 66 1.64 -12.87 -2.12
CA LEU A 66 0.64 -11.80 -2.25
C LEU A 66 -0.03 -11.72 -3.63
N PRO A 67 0.68 -11.76 -4.79
CA PRO A 67 0.00 -11.68 -6.10
C PRO A 67 -1.00 -12.80 -6.36
N ARG A 68 -0.71 -14.01 -5.85
CA ARG A 68 -1.57 -15.18 -5.97
C ARG A 68 -2.79 -15.05 -5.06
N ALA A 69 -2.55 -14.68 -3.81
CA ALA A 69 -3.60 -14.47 -2.82
C ALA A 69 -4.63 -13.43 -3.28
N LEU A 70 -4.15 -12.31 -3.85
CA LEU A 70 -5.03 -11.27 -4.39
C LEU A 70 -5.86 -11.69 -5.60
N LYS A 71 -5.48 -12.76 -6.29
CA LYS A 71 -6.23 -13.31 -7.41
C LYS A 71 -7.29 -14.31 -6.95
N GLU A 72 -6.96 -15.11 -5.95
CA GLU A 72 -7.75 -16.30 -5.58
C GLU A 72 -8.76 -16.02 -4.47
N HIS A 73 -8.41 -15.24 -3.44
CA HIS A 73 -9.22 -15.20 -2.21
C HIS A 73 -9.34 -13.83 -1.52
N PHE A 74 -8.65 -12.79 -2.01
CA PHE A 74 -8.72 -11.48 -1.36
C PHE A 74 -9.91 -10.64 -1.83
N ASP A 75 -10.98 -10.60 -1.04
CA ASP A 75 -12.18 -9.78 -1.30
C ASP A 75 -12.47 -8.80 -0.15
N CYS A 76 -11.48 -7.98 0.19
CA CYS A 76 -11.66 -6.94 1.19
C CYS A 76 -12.20 -5.63 0.58
N PRO A 77 -13.37 -5.13 1.04
CA PRO A 77 -13.91 -3.84 0.59
C PRO A 77 -13.25 -2.63 1.27
N LYS A 78 -12.57 -2.83 2.40
CA LYS A 78 -11.92 -1.79 3.23
C LYS A 78 -10.60 -1.30 2.62
N ASP A 79 -10.01 -0.28 3.23
CA ASP A 79 -8.64 0.14 2.90
C ASP A 79 -7.63 -0.90 3.44
N VAL A 80 -6.43 -0.96 2.86
CA VAL A 80 -5.44 -1.98 3.23
C VAL A 80 -4.33 -1.37 4.07
N LEU A 81 -4.09 -1.96 5.24
CA LEU A 81 -2.93 -1.70 6.07
C LEU A 81 -1.93 -2.83 5.92
N VAL A 82 -0.73 -2.52 5.42
CA VAL A 82 0.35 -3.50 5.21
C VAL A 82 1.33 -3.44 6.38
N ILE A 83 1.57 -4.59 7.02
CA ILE A 83 2.64 -4.76 8.02
C ILE A 83 3.86 -5.35 7.31
N SER A 84 5.01 -4.70 7.45
CA SER A 84 6.23 -5.03 6.70
C SER A 84 7.46 -4.83 7.59
N ASP A 85 8.55 -5.56 7.32
CA ASP A 85 9.84 -5.35 7.98
C ASP A 85 10.46 -4.00 7.60
N ASP A 86 10.25 -3.57 6.35
CA ASP A 86 10.82 -2.33 5.84
C ASP A 86 9.86 -1.58 4.88
N PHE A 87 10.27 -0.37 4.51
CA PHE A 87 9.55 0.45 3.52
C PHE A 87 9.57 -0.17 2.12
N ARG A 88 10.61 -0.93 1.77
CA ARG A 88 10.77 -1.49 0.43
C ARG A 88 9.71 -2.55 0.16
N GLY A 89 9.52 -3.49 1.08
CA GLY A 89 8.47 -4.51 1.05
C GLY A 89 7.09 -3.88 1.01
N ALA A 90 6.83 -2.90 1.88
CA ALA A 90 5.57 -2.16 1.89
C ALA A 90 5.27 -1.48 0.54
N ARG A 91 6.28 -0.90 -0.10
CA ARG A 91 6.16 -0.28 -1.43
C ARG A 91 5.86 -1.32 -2.52
N ILE A 92 6.51 -2.48 -2.48
CA ILE A 92 6.26 -3.56 -3.44
C ILE A 92 4.81 -4.06 -3.27
N ALA A 93 4.38 -4.35 -2.05
CA ALA A 93 3.01 -4.76 -1.76
C ALA A 93 1.99 -3.73 -2.25
N ALA A 94 2.19 -2.44 -1.94
CA ALA A 94 1.31 -1.38 -2.40
C ALA A 94 1.19 -1.32 -3.92
N ASN A 95 2.27 -1.56 -4.67
CA ASN A 95 2.23 -1.63 -6.12
C ASN A 95 1.45 -2.86 -6.63
N ILE A 96 1.59 -4.02 -5.97
CA ILE A 96 0.81 -5.23 -6.30
C ILE A 96 -0.69 -4.95 -6.06
N PHE A 97 -1.05 -4.40 -4.90
CA PHE A 97 -2.42 -4.04 -4.59
C PHE A 97 -2.99 -3.04 -5.59
N ARG A 98 -2.31 -1.92 -5.86
CA ARG A 98 -2.76 -0.86 -6.77
C ARG A 98 -3.00 -1.35 -8.21
N LYS A 99 -2.19 -2.31 -8.68
CA LYS A 99 -2.36 -2.93 -10.00
C LYS A 99 -3.63 -3.77 -10.09
N LYS A 100 -4.02 -4.43 -9.00
CA LYS A 100 -5.20 -5.31 -8.96
C LYS A 100 -6.47 -4.54 -8.57
N ARG A 101 -6.36 -3.59 -7.64
CA ARG A 101 -7.48 -2.84 -7.04
C ARG A 101 -7.04 -1.40 -6.77
N LYS A 102 -7.88 -0.41 -7.10
CA LYS A 102 -7.62 1.01 -6.80
C LYS A 102 -7.90 1.35 -5.32
N LYS A 103 -7.25 0.64 -4.38
CA LYS A 103 -7.41 0.85 -2.92
C LYS A 103 -6.37 1.80 -2.35
N ASN A 104 -6.70 2.49 -1.26
CA ASN A 104 -5.68 3.19 -0.49
C ASN A 104 -4.87 2.17 0.30
N ILE A 105 -3.55 2.29 0.21
CA ILE A 105 -2.62 1.41 0.89
C ILE A 105 -1.85 2.23 1.91
N TYR A 106 -1.83 1.73 3.13
CA TYR A 106 -1.09 2.27 4.25
C TYR A 106 -0.05 1.24 4.70
N TYR A 107 0.96 1.67 5.44
CA TYR A 107 1.91 0.73 6.01
C TYR A 107 2.36 1.09 7.42
N VAL A 108 2.70 0.05 8.17
CA VAL A 108 3.40 0.10 9.46
C VAL A 108 4.63 -0.79 9.32
N THR A 109 5.76 -0.30 9.84
CA THR A 109 6.97 -1.11 9.97
C THR A 109 6.93 -1.82 11.32
N ALA A 110 6.87 -3.14 11.30
CA ALA A 110 7.06 -3.92 12.52
C ALA A 110 8.57 -4.07 12.76
N ALA A 111 9.01 -3.76 13.98
CA ALA A 111 10.38 -3.97 14.43
C ALA A 111 10.61 -5.43 14.84
#